data_AF-A0A511N0Y4-F1
#
_entry.id   AF-A0A511N0Y4-F1
#
_cell.length_a   1.000
_cell.length_b   1.000
_cell.length_c   1.000
_cell.angle_alpha   90.00
_cell.angle_beta   90.00
_cell.angle_gamma   90.00
#
_symmetry.space_group_name_H-M   'P 1'
#
loop_
_entity.id
_entity.type
_entity.pdbx_description
1 polymer ?
#
loop_
_entity_poly.entity_id
_entity_poly.type
_entity_poly.pdbx_seq_one_letter_code
_entity_poly.pdbx_strand_id
1 'polypeptide(L)' 'MPIDQHGALQEQPFSYKAHSDGKLFVYYHGKHVRTYAGKEAEKLGKQLAAATPEEEQLLLARITGNFKRGNERKKSRS' A
#
# COMPACT_ATOMS: atom_id res chain seq x y z
N MET A 1 30.68 -15.24 3.76
CA MET A 1 29.79 -15.29 2.57
C MET A 1 29.20 -13.89 2.41
N PRO A 2 29.40 -13.21 1.27
CA PRO A 2 29.06 -11.81 1.10
C PRO A 2 27.55 -11.62 1.02
N ILE A 3 27.06 -10.63 1.75
CA ILE A 3 25.67 -10.14 1.75
C ILE A 3 25.40 -9.42 0.43
N ASP A 4 24.48 -9.94 -0.37
CA ASP A 4 24.09 -9.34 -1.65
C ASP A 4 23.51 -7.93 -1.44
N GLN A 5 24.16 -6.94 -2.06
CA GLN A 5 23.87 -5.51 -1.96
C GLN A 5 22.55 -5.07 -2.61
N HIS A 6 21.74 -5.98 -3.18
CA HIS A 6 20.48 -5.62 -3.85
C HIS A 6 19.39 -6.71 -3.72
N GLY A 7 19.01 -7.08 -2.49
CA GLY A 7 17.80 -7.91 -2.23
C GLY A 7 16.46 -7.14 -2.26
N ALA A 8 16.50 -5.82 -2.48
CA ALA A 8 15.36 -4.92 -2.23
C ALA A 8 14.26 -4.92 -3.32
N LEU A 9 14.32 -5.79 -4.33
CA LEU A 9 13.39 -5.78 -5.46
C LEU A 9 12.31 -6.87 -5.43
N GLN A 10 12.42 -7.87 -4.52
CA GLN A 10 11.37 -8.88 -4.31
C GLN A 10 10.69 -8.81 -2.95
N GLU A 11 11.28 -8.09 -1.98
CA GLU A 11 10.62 -7.86 -0.71
C GLU A 11 9.55 -6.79 -0.93
N GLN A 12 8.29 -7.19 -1.10
CA GLN A 12 7.11 -6.33 -1.02
C GLN A 12 7.23 -5.41 0.20
N PRO A 13 7.73 -4.16 0.05
CA PRO A 13 8.19 -3.42 1.22
C PRO A 13 7.00 -2.87 2.00
N PHE A 14 5.83 -2.78 1.36
CA PHE A 14 4.58 -2.44 2.02
C PHE A 14 3.79 -3.70 2.35
N SER A 15 3.25 -3.74 3.56
CA SER A 15 2.29 -4.77 3.96
C SER A 15 1.12 -4.10 4.68
N TYR A 16 -0.04 -4.75 4.69
CA TYR A 16 -1.19 -4.25 5.41
C TYR A 16 -1.85 -5.33 6.26
N LYS A 17 -2.55 -4.89 7.31
CA LYS A 17 -3.44 -5.73 8.12
C LYS A 17 -4.77 -5.03 8.30
N ALA A 18 -5.84 -5.63 7.79
CA ALA A 18 -7.19 -5.22 8.09
C ALA A 18 -7.65 -5.88 9.40
N HIS A 19 -8.26 -5.11 10.29
CA HIS A 19 -8.82 -5.57 11.56
C HIS A 19 -10.35 -5.54 11.48
N SER A 20 -11.01 -6.46 12.19
CA SER A 20 -12.48 -6.58 12.27
C SER A 20 -13.17 -5.32 12.83
N ASP A 21 -12.40 -4.43 13.45
CA ASP A 21 -12.82 -3.13 14.00
C ASP A 21 -12.94 -2.04 12.91
N GLY A 22 -12.78 -2.40 11.63
CA GLY A 22 -12.80 -1.45 10.51
C GLY A 22 -11.54 -0.58 10.43
N LYS A 23 -10.40 -1.12 10.87
CA LYS A 23 -9.09 -0.44 10.84
C LYS A 23 -8.16 -1.14 9.88
N LEU A 24 -7.36 -0.36 9.15
CA LEU A 24 -6.35 -0.86 8.23
C LEU A 24 -4.98 -0.32 8.68
N PHE A 25 -4.10 -1.23 9.07
CA PHE A 25 -2.74 -0.92 9.49
C PHE A 25 -1.79 -1.14 8.33
N VAL A 26 -0.96 -0.16 8.03
CA VAL A 26 0.04 -0.21 6.96
C VAL A 26 1.42 -0.24 7.57
N TYR A 27 2.25 -1.14 7.05
CA TYR A 27 3.60 -1.41 7.47
C TYR A 27 4.55 -1.19 6.31
N TYR A 28 5.72 -0.62 6.58
CA TYR A 28 6.83 -0.46 5.63
C TYR A 28 8.07 -1.15 6.21
N HIS A 29 8.62 -2.14 5.51
CA HIS A 29 9.68 -3.03 6.01
C HIS A 29 9.39 -3.56 7.43
N GLY A 30 8.15 -4.02 7.65
CA GLY A 30 7.70 -4.53 8.96
C GLY A 30 7.46 -3.47 10.04
N LYS A 31 7.74 -2.18 9.78
CA LYS A 31 7.46 -1.08 10.71
C LYS A 31 6.11 -0.47 10.45
N HIS A 32 5.28 -0.33 11.47
CA HIS A 32 3.98 0.34 11.34
C HIS A 32 4.20 1.83 10.99
N VAL A 33 3.68 2.25 9.84
CA VAL A 33 3.83 3.63 9.35
C VAL A 33 2.53 4.42 9.41
N ARG A 34 1.39 3.77 9.24
CA ARG A 34 0.11 4.47 9.14
C ARG A 34 -1.07 3.57 9.45
N THR A 35 -2.10 4.13 10.10
CA THR A 35 -3.39 3.47 10.32
C THR A 35 -4.49 4.28 9.65
N TYR A 36 -5.39 3.60 8.95
CA TYR A 36 -6.64 4.15 8.45
C TYR A 36 -7.80 3.55 9.24
N ALA A 37 -8.86 4.32 9.46
CA ALA A 37 -10.05 3.88 10.19
C ALA A 37 -11.33 4.36 9.51
N GLY A 38 -12.44 3.67 9.79
CA GLY A 38 -13.76 4.03 9.27
C GLY A 38 -13.85 3.93 7.75
N LYS A 39 -14.54 4.87 7.12
CA LYS A 39 -14.84 4.84 5.68
C LYS A 39 -13.59 4.74 4.79
N GLU A 40 -12.48 5.35 5.21
CA GLU A 40 -11.22 5.25 4.44
C GLU A 40 -10.63 3.83 4.49
N ALA A 41 -10.62 3.20 5.67
CA ALA A 41 -10.15 1.83 5.82
C ALA A 41 -11.01 0.84 5.03
N GLU A 42 -12.33 1.00 5.06
CA GLU A 42 -13.25 0.16 4.28
C GLU A 42 -13.02 0.30 2.77
N LYS A 43 -12.84 1.55 2.30
CA LYS A 43 -12.58 1.81 0.88
C LYS A 43 -11.26 1.19 0.45
N LEU A 44 -10.20 1.40 1.22
CA LEU A 44 -8.89 0.83 0.94
C LEU A 44 -8.90 -0.69 1.01
N GLY A 45 -9.57 -1.28 1.99
CA GLY A 45 -9.74 -2.72 2.11
C GLY A 45 -10.43 -3.32 0.88
N LYS A 46 -11.48 -2.68 0.35
CA LYS A 46 -12.14 -3.11 -0.89
C LYS A 46 -11.24 -3.00 -2.11
N GLN A 47 -10.44 -1.94 -2.20
CA GLN A 47 -9.48 -1.76 -3.31
C GLN A 47 -8.36 -2.80 -3.24
N LEU A 48 -7.82 -3.07 -2.05
CA LEU A 48 -6.79 -4.10 -1.83
C LEU A 48 -7.34 -5.51 -2.13
N ALA A 49 -8.56 -5.81 -1.68
CA ALA A 49 -9.20 -7.11 -1.95
C ALA A 49 -9.44 -7.40 -3.44
N ALA A 50 -9.53 -6.36 -4.28
CA ALA A 50 -9.70 -6.48 -5.72
C ALA A 50 -8.40 -6.25 -6.51
N ALA A 51 -7.32 -5.88 -5.84
CA ALA A 51 -6.04 -5.54 -6.45
C ALA A 51 -5.16 -6.78 -6.61
N THR A 52 -4.33 -6.77 -7.64
CA THR A 52 -3.21 -7.71 -7.77
C THR A 52 -2.07 -7.35 -6.81
N PRO A 53 -1.15 -8.29 -6.49
CA PRO A 53 -0.03 -8.02 -5.59
C PRO A 53 0.80 -6.77 -5.95
N GLU A 54 0.93 -6.48 -7.24
CA GLU A 54 1.62 -5.28 -7.74
C GLU A 54 0.81 -4.01 -7.48
N GLU A 55 -0.51 -4.05 -7.72
CA GLU A 55 -1.42 -2.94 -7.45
C GLU A 55 -1.57 -2.65 -5.95
N GLU A 56 -1.53 -3.69 -5.10
CA GLU A 56 -1.51 -3.54 -3.65
C GLU A 56 -0.30 -2.72 -3.21
N GLN A 57 0.90 -3.04 -3.71
CA GLN A 57 2.12 -2.27 -3.40
C GLN A 57 1.99 -0.81 -3.86
N LEU A 58 1.48 -0.58 -5.08
CA LEU A 58 1.28 0.78 -5.60
C LEU A 58 0.26 1.57 -4.77
N LEU A 59 -0.83 0.93 -4.36
CA LEU A 59 -1.86 1.56 -3.54
C LEU A 59 -1.32 1.91 -2.15
N LEU A 60 -0.60 0.99 -1.51
CA LEU A 60 0.04 1.22 -0.22
C LEU A 60 1.12 2.31 -0.29
N ALA A 61 1.94 2.32 -1.34
CA ALA A 61 2.93 3.38 -1.58
C ALA A 61 2.28 4.76 -1.79
N ARG A 62 1.12 4.78 -2.45
CA ARG A 62 0.36 6.01 -2.69
C ARG A 62 -0.23 6.58 -1.40
N ILE A 63 -0.87 5.75 -0.58
CA ILE A 63 -1.52 6.21 0.66
C ILE A 63 -0.51 6.58 1.75
N THR A 64 0.63 5.88 1.81
CA THR A 64 1.73 6.22 2.74
C THR A 64 2.43 7.53 2.37
N GLY A 65 2.21 8.05 1.15
CA GLY A 65 2.70 9.35 0.71
C GLY A 65 4.12 9.34 0.14
N ASN A 66 4.71 8.16 -0.05
CA ASN A 66 6.07 8.01 -0.60
C ASN A 66 6.14 8.23 -2.12
N PHE A 67 5.00 8.21 -2.83
CA PHE A 67 4.93 8.42 -4.28
C PHE A 67 4.24 9.73 -4.67
N LYS A 68 4.62 10.84 -4.02
CA LYS A 68 4.00 12.17 -4.18
C LYS A 68 4.31 12.90 -5.50
N ARG A 69 4.91 12.23 -6.50
CA ARG A 69 5.18 12.81 -7.83
C ARG A 69 4.75 11.84 -8.91
N GLY A 70 3.60 12.14 -9.54
CA GLY A 70 3.21 11.53 -10.81
C GLY A 70 2.07 10.52 -10.73
N ASN A 71 0.84 11.01 -10.58
CA ASN A 71 -0.23 10.51 -11.45
C ASN A 71 -1.02 11.70 -11.98
N GLU A 72 -0.32 12.53 -12.77
CA GLU A 72 -0.96 13.45 -13.70
C GLU A 72 -1.77 12.63 -14.72
N ARG A 73 -3.08 12.93 -14.85
CA ARG A 73 -4.01 12.49 -15.92
C ARG A 73 -4.40 11.00 -15.88
N LYS A 74 -5.59 10.52 -16.28
CA LYS A 74 -6.94 11.04 -16.59
C LYS A 74 -7.81 9.79 -16.88
N LYS A 75 -9.06 9.79 -16.44
CA LYS A 75 -10.24 9.45 -17.27
C LYS A 75 -11.43 10.12 -16.55
N SER A 76 -11.72 11.40 -16.79
CA SER A 76 -12.60 11.88 -17.87
C SER A 76 -13.04 10.83 -18.89
N ARG A 77 -14.34 10.51 -18.87
CA ARG A 77 -15.28 10.02 -19.92
C ARG A 77 -16.32 9.12 -19.23
N SER A 78 -17.63 9.32 -19.31
CA SER A 78 -18.49 10.28 -19.99
C SER A 78 -19.83 10.29 -19.26
#